data_AF-A0A060CET0-F1
#
_entry.id   AF-A0A060CET0-F1
#
_cell.length_a   1.000
_cell.length_b   1.000
_cell.length_c   1.000
_cell.angle_alpha   90.00
_cell.angle_beta   90.00
_cell.angle_gamma   90.00
#
_symmetry.space_group_name_H-M   'P 1'
#
loop_
_entity.id
_entity.type
_entity.pdbx_description
1 polymer ?
#
loop_
_entity_poly.entity_id
_entity_poly.type
_entity_poly.pdbx_seq_one_letter_code
_entity_poly.pdbx_strand_id
1 'polypeptide(L)'
;RAVGTVLTQDVDGPIELILALGPSRDGTTELAHRLAGTDSRIRLVDNPAADIPVGLNLAIRASRHPTVVRVDAHSELEPGYTRRALQTLARVRAANVGGLMRADGRTPFQRAVARAYNSPVGLGAAAYHGSATEGPAESGLPRDHASRRAGRGRAVRRVDPPRRGLGAEPA
;
A
#
# COMPACT_ATOMS: atom_id res chain seq x y z
N ARG A 1 -8.79 -11.43 -7.46
CA ARG A 1 -7.82 -11.95 -6.47
C ARG A 1 -7.41 -10.86 -5.47
N ALA A 2 -6.79 -9.77 -5.92
CA ALA A 2 -6.43 -8.60 -5.10
C ALA A 2 -7.45 -8.26 -3.98
N VAL A 3 -8.68 -7.88 -4.35
CA VAL A 3 -9.81 -7.60 -3.42
C VAL A 3 -9.96 -8.68 -2.33
N GLY A 4 -9.98 -9.96 -2.70
CA GLY A 4 -10.10 -11.06 -1.75
C GLY A 4 -8.94 -11.11 -0.76
N THR A 5 -7.69 -10.96 -1.23
CA THR A 5 -6.50 -10.96 -0.36
C THR A 5 -6.43 -9.78 0.61
N VAL A 6 -7.16 -8.69 0.33
CA VAL A 6 -7.32 -7.54 1.24
C VAL A 6 -8.43 -7.82 2.26
N LEU A 7 -9.58 -8.33 1.83
CA LEU A 7 -10.74 -8.61 2.69
C LEU A 7 -10.53 -9.79 3.66
N THR A 8 -9.55 -10.67 3.39
CA THR A 8 -9.10 -11.74 4.30
C THR A 8 -7.92 -11.34 5.19
N GLN A 9 -7.52 -10.06 5.21
CA GLN A 9 -6.50 -9.60 6.14
C GLN A 9 -7.04 -9.61 7.57
N ASP A 10 -6.37 -10.37 8.41
CA ASP A 10 -6.55 -10.39 9.84
C ASP A 10 -6.08 -9.06 10.47
N VAL A 11 -7.00 -8.37 11.14
CA VAL A 11 -6.76 -7.13 11.90
C VAL A 11 -7.70 -7.05 13.10
N ASP A 12 -7.23 -6.47 14.20
CA ASP A 12 -8.02 -6.27 15.42
C ASP A 12 -8.87 -4.98 15.30
N GLY A 13 -9.86 -4.97 14.39
CA GLY A 13 -10.72 -3.81 14.17
C GLY A 13 -11.58 -3.89 12.91
N PRO A 14 -12.45 -2.87 12.66
CA PRO A 14 -13.24 -2.80 11.44
C PRO A 14 -12.37 -2.55 10.20
N ILE A 15 -12.82 -3.05 9.05
CA ILE A 15 -12.23 -2.75 7.74
C ILE A 15 -13.28 -2.29 6.76
N GLU A 16 -12.91 -1.32 5.93
CA GLU A 16 -13.58 -0.99 4.67
C GLU A 16 -12.56 -1.07 3.53
N LEU A 17 -13.03 -1.37 2.32
CA LEU A 17 -12.24 -1.40 1.10
C LEU A 17 -12.82 -0.39 0.12
N ILE A 18 -12.05 0.65 -0.21
CA ILE A 18 -12.48 1.68 -1.16
C ILE A 18 -11.76 1.48 -2.48
N LEU A 19 -12.53 1.21 -3.54
CA LEU A 19 -12.04 1.00 -4.90
C LEU A 19 -12.26 2.28 -5.71
N ALA A 20 -11.16 2.91 -6.14
CA ALA A 20 -11.20 4.03 -7.08
C ALA A 20 -11.22 3.51 -8.52
N LEU A 21 -12.35 3.67 -9.21
CA LEU A 21 -12.57 3.10 -10.54
C LEU A 21 -12.28 4.12 -11.64
N GLY A 22 -11.26 3.84 -12.46
CA GLY A 22 -11.07 4.54 -13.73
C GLY A 22 -12.01 4.02 -14.82
N PRO A 23 -12.13 4.73 -15.97
CA PRO A 23 -12.85 4.23 -17.14
C PRO A 23 -12.29 2.87 -17.58
N SER A 24 -13.12 1.82 -17.53
CA SER A 24 -12.77 0.45 -17.90
C SER A 24 -13.50 0.00 -19.16
N ARG A 25 -12.90 -0.95 -19.88
CA ARG A 25 -13.51 -1.63 -21.05
C ARG A 25 -13.39 -3.17 -20.98
N ASP A 26 -12.94 -3.70 -19.85
CA ASP A 26 -12.53 -5.10 -19.67
C ASP A 26 -13.39 -5.87 -18.65
N GLY A 27 -14.51 -5.30 -18.21
CA GLY A 27 -15.40 -5.89 -17.21
C GLY A 27 -15.06 -5.53 -15.76
N THR A 28 -14.03 -4.71 -15.52
CA THR A 28 -13.58 -4.34 -14.16
C THR A 28 -14.65 -3.58 -13.37
N THR A 29 -15.34 -2.63 -14.01
CA THR A 29 -16.40 -1.82 -13.37
C THR A 29 -17.57 -2.70 -12.94
N GLU A 30 -18.05 -3.56 -13.83
CA GLU A 30 -19.16 -4.49 -13.60
C GLU A 30 -18.81 -5.50 -12.49
N LEU A 31 -17.57 -5.98 -12.46
CA LEU A 31 -17.07 -6.84 -11.39
C LEU A 31 -17.02 -6.09 -10.04
N ALA A 32 -16.56 -4.84 -10.02
CA ALA A 32 -16.51 -4.02 -8.81
C ALA A 32 -17.92 -3.76 -8.24
N HIS A 33 -18.90 -3.44 -9.08
CA HIS A 33 -20.30 -3.31 -8.64
C HIS A 33 -20.88 -4.60 -8.09
N ARG A 34 -20.64 -5.76 -8.73
CA ARG A 34 -21.07 -7.07 -8.18
C ARG A 34 -20.46 -7.33 -6.81
N LEU A 35 -19.16 -7.09 -6.65
CA LEU A 35 -18.46 -7.28 -5.37
C LEU A 35 -19.05 -6.36 -4.28
N ALA A 36 -19.27 -5.08 -4.58
CA ALA A 36 -19.89 -4.13 -3.65
C ALA A 36 -21.35 -4.47 -3.30
N GLY A 37 -22.09 -5.10 -4.22
CA GLY A 37 -23.42 -5.65 -3.93
C GLY A 37 -23.41 -6.87 -2.99
N THR A 38 -22.28 -7.58 -2.88
CA THR A 38 -22.14 -8.79 -2.05
C THR A 38 -21.44 -8.58 -0.69
N ASP A 39 -20.64 -7.51 -0.54
CA ASP A 39 -19.90 -7.23 0.70
C ASP A 39 -19.98 -5.73 1.03
N SER A 40 -20.71 -5.40 2.09
CA SER A 40 -20.97 -4.02 2.54
C SER A 40 -19.73 -3.25 3.01
N ARG A 41 -18.59 -3.94 3.17
CA ARG A 41 -17.30 -3.29 3.45
C ARG A 41 -16.70 -2.66 2.20
N ILE A 42 -17.14 -3.05 1.00
CA ILE A 42 -16.63 -2.54 -0.27
C ILE A 42 -17.42 -1.29 -0.67
N ARG A 43 -16.70 -0.20 -0.92
CA ARG A 43 -17.25 1.08 -1.41
C ARG A 43 -16.53 1.48 -2.70
N LEU A 44 -17.27 2.04 -3.64
CA LEU A 44 -16.74 2.47 -4.93
C LEU A 44 -16.67 3.99 -4.97
N VAL A 45 -15.64 4.53 -5.61
CA VAL A 45 -15.53 5.97 -5.94
C VAL A 45 -15.06 6.11 -7.38
N ASP A 46 -15.70 6.99 -8.15
CA ASP A 46 -15.35 7.19 -9.56
C ASP A 46 -14.11 8.08 -9.70
N ASN A 47 -13.20 7.66 -10.57
CA ASN A 47 -11.99 8.38 -10.95
C ASN A 47 -11.95 8.57 -12.48
N PRO A 48 -12.84 9.41 -13.06
CA PRO A 48 -12.97 9.57 -14.51
C PRO A 48 -11.69 10.08 -15.18
N ALA A 49 -10.80 10.74 -14.43
CA ALA A 49 -9.50 11.20 -14.90
C ALA A 49 -8.48 10.07 -15.14
N ALA A 50 -8.75 8.84 -14.71
CA ALA A 50 -7.84 7.69 -14.73
C ALA A 50 -6.47 7.90 -14.03
N ASP A 51 -6.33 8.98 -13.25
CA ASP A 51 -5.07 9.36 -12.59
C ASP A 51 -4.93 8.73 -11.21
N ILE A 52 -3.76 8.15 -10.92
CA ILE A 52 -3.52 7.39 -9.68
C ILE A 52 -3.54 8.30 -8.43
N PRO A 53 -2.79 9.41 -8.36
CA PRO A 53 -2.93 10.41 -7.29
C PRO A 53 -4.37 10.89 -7.04
N VAL A 54 -5.12 11.23 -8.08
CA VAL A 54 -6.53 11.68 -7.96
C VAL A 54 -7.40 10.58 -7.36
N GLY A 55 -7.33 9.35 -7.89
CA GLY A 55 -8.08 8.20 -7.38
C GLY A 55 -7.77 7.87 -5.92
N LEU A 56 -6.48 7.90 -5.54
CA LEU A 56 -6.06 7.70 -4.15
C LEU A 56 -6.60 8.80 -3.22
N ASN A 57 -6.56 10.06 -3.64
CA ASN A 57 -7.07 11.18 -2.86
C ASN A 57 -8.60 11.13 -2.72
N LEU A 58 -9.32 10.67 -3.73
CA LEU A 58 -10.78 10.40 -3.67
C LEU A 58 -11.08 9.27 -2.68
N ALA A 59 -10.35 8.16 -2.74
CA ALA A 59 -10.52 7.04 -1.82
C ALA A 59 -10.23 7.43 -0.36
N ILE A 60 -9.16 8.20 -0.11
CA ILE A 60 -8.82 8.71 1.23
C ILE A 60 -9.92 9.62 1.77
N ARG A 61 -10.43 10.58 0.96
CA ARG A 61 -11.55 11.45 1.39
C ARG A 61 -12.84 10.70 1.68
N ALA A 62 -13.08 9.57 1.02
CA ALA A 62 -14.24 8.73 1.28
C ALA A 62 -14.07 7.83 2.52
N SER A 63 -12.86 7.67 3.05
CA SER A 63 -12.55 6.78 4.17
C SER A 63 -13.02 7.31 5.53
N ARG A 64 -13.32 6.37 6.44
CA ARG A 64 -13.87 6.58 7.78
C ARG A 64 -12.89 6.20 8.89
N HIS A 65 -11.79 5.54 8.55
CA HIS A 65 -10.82 4.98 9.49
C HIS A 65 -9.48 5.74 9.43
N PRO A 66 -8.80 5.96 10.57
CA PRO A 66 -7.62 6.83 10.65
C PRO A 66 -6.36 6.24 9.99
N THR A 67 -6.35 4.94 9.69
CA THR A 67 -5.21 4.26 9.07
C THR A 67 -5.61 3.70 7.72
N VAL A 68 -4.89 4.10 6.66
CA VAL A 68 -5.21 3.71 5.28
C VAL A 68 -4.23 2.66 4.78
N VAL A 69 -4.75 1.66 4.05
CA VAL A 69 -3.95 0.65 3.34
C VAL A 69 -4.18 0.79 1.84
N ARG A 70 -3.37 1.60 1.15
CA ARG A 70 -3.26 1.54 -0.32
C ARG A 70 -2.83 0.14 -0.77
N VAL A 71 -3.51 -0.39 -1.79
CA VAL A 71 -3.09 -1.59 -2.50
C VAL A 71 -3.29 -1.27 -3.97
N ASP A 72 -2.28 -1.52 -4.80
CA ASP A 72 -2.41 -1.33 -6.24
C ASP A 72 -3.24 -2.48 -6.82
N ALA A 73 -4.06 -2.23 -7.85
CA ALA A 73 -5.13 -3.16 -8.27
C ALA A 73 -4.62 -4.55 -8.75
N HIS A 74 -3.34 -4.65 -9.10
CA HIS A 74 -2.68 -5.89 -9.51
C HIS A 74 -1.93 -6.62 -8.37
N SER A 75 -1.90 -6.05 -7.16
CA SER A 75 -1.18 -6.61 -6.00
C SER A 75 -2.02 -7.63 -5.23
N GLU A 76 -1.36 -8.64 -4.66
CA GLU A 76 -1.96 -9.60 -3.73
C GLU A 76 -1.26 -9.47 -2.36
N LEU A 77 -2.03 -9.29 -1.28
CA LEU A 77 -1.47 -9.17 0.06
C LEU A 77 -1.26 -10.56 0.69
N GLU A 78 -0.04 -10.81 1.17
CA GLU A 78 0.28 -11.99 1.99
C GLU A 78 -0.61 -12.09 3.26
N PRO A 79 -0.84 -13.28 3.82
CA PRO A 79 -1.54 -13.41 5.10
C PRO A 79 -0.83 -12.68 6.26
N GLY A 80 -1.61 -12.08 7.16
CA GLY A 80 -1.14 -11.31 8.32
C GLY A 80 -0.34 -10.05 7.96
N TYR A 81 -0.43 -9.59 6.71
CA TYR A 81 0.31 -8.45 6.20
C TYR A 81 -0.09 -7.17 6.93
N THR A 82 -1.39 -6.89 6.98
CA THR A 82 -1.89 -5.66 7.61
C THR A 82 -1.63 -5.66 9.11
N ARG A 83 -1.86 -6.77 9.83
CA ARG A 83 -1.48 -6.94 11.25
C ARG A 83 -0.01 -6.55 11.50
N ARG A 84 0.93 -7.11 10.72
CA ARG A 84 2.37 -6.77 10.85
C ARG A 84 2.66 -5.30 10.57
N ALA A 85 2.02 -4.71 9.56
CA ALA A 85 2.16 -3.30 9.23
C ALA A 85 1.72 -2.39 10.41
N LEU A 86 0.52 -2.63 10.95
CA LEU A 86 -0.05 -1.88 12.08
C LEU A 86 0.81 -2.01 13.34
N GLN A 87 1.24 -3.23 13.68
CA GLN A 87 2.17 -3.48 14.80
C GLN A 87 3.51 -2.75 14.63
N THR A 88 4.03 -2.64 13.39
CA THR A 88 5.24 -1.85 13.12
C THR A 88 4.98 -0.38 13.40
N LEU A 89 3.93 0.18 12.79
CA LEU A 89 3.57 1.60 12.87
C LEU A 89 3.43 2.06 14.34
N ALA A 90 2.74 1.27 15.16
CA ALA A 90 2.57 1.51 16.59
C ALA A 90 3.90 1.44 17.36
N ARG A 91 4.73 0.42 17.13
CA ARG A 91 6.02 0.23 17.81
C ARG A 91 7.03 1.33 17.49
N VAL A 92 7.16 1.72 16.22
CA VAL A 92 8.21 2.64 15.77
C VAL A 92 7.79 4.11 15.76
N ARG A 93 6.48 4.38 15.91
CA ARG A 93 5.86 5.72 15.85
C ARG A 93 6.24 6.50 14.59
N ALA A 94 6.28 5.83 13.45
CA ALA A 94 6.53 6.46 12.16
C ALA A 94 5.24 6.99 11.52
N ALA A 95 5.36 8.01 10.66
CA ALA A 95 4.25 8.44 9.80
C ALA A 95 3.95 7.39 8.72
N ASN A 96 4.96 6.60 8.34
CA ASN A 96 4.79 5.39 7.56
C ASN A 96 5.91 4.35 7.75
N VAL A 97 5.55 3.12 7.42
CA VAL A 97 6.42 1.95 7.33
C VAL A 97 6.48 1.45 5.87
N GLY A 98 7.32 0.45 5.58
CA GLY A 98 7.41 -0.19 4.28
C GLY A 98 7.66 -1.70 4.30
N GLY A 99 7.19 -2.40 3.27
CA GLY A 99 7.41 -3.84 3.04
C GLY A 99 8.17 -4.11 1.75
N LEU A 100 8.79 -5.29 1.64
CA LEU A 100 9.43 -5.73 0.40
C LEU A 100 8.37 -5.98 -0.68
N MET A 101 8.62 -5.47 -1.88
CA MET A 101 7.90 -5.90 -3.08
C MET A 101 8.52 -7.20 -3.58
N ARG A 102 7.70 -8.16 -4.00
CA ARG A 102 8.15 -9.41 -4.62
C ARG A 102 7.34 -9.64 -5.88
N ALA A 103 7.98 -9.60 -7.04
CA ALA A 103 7.33 -10.00 -8.28
C ALA A 103 7.05 -11.52 -8.26
N ASP A 104 5.91 -11.92 -8.79
CA ASP A 104 5.55 -13.34 -8.98
C ASP A 104 4.94 -13.54 -10.37
N GLY A 105 4.92 -14.79 -10.85
CA GLY A 105 4.52 -15.11 -12.21
C GLY A 105 3.96 -16.52 -12.39
N ARG A 106 2.91 -16.65 -13.21
CA ARG A 106 2.18 -17.93 -13.40
C ARG A 106 2.62 -18.70 -14.63
N THR A 107 2.98 -18.02 -15.73
CA THR A 107 3.53 -18.66 -16.93
C THR A 107 5.04 -18.85 -16.84
N PRO A 108 5.67 -19.73 -17.64
CA PRO A 108 7.14 -19.85 -17.68
C PRO A 108 7.84 -18.52 -17.95
N PHE A 109 7.31 -17.72 -18.89
CA PHE A 109 7.80 -16.37 -19.18
C PHE A 109 7.65 -15.41 -17.98
N GLN A 110 6.46 -15.34 -17.37
CA GLN A 110 6.25 -14.49 -16.19
C GLN A 110 7.16 -14.90 -15.02
N ARG A 111 7.43 -16.19 -14.83
CA ARG A 111 8.39 -16.67 -13.81
C ARG A 111 9.83 -16.26 -14.15
N ALA A 112 10.23 -16.29 -15.42
CA ALA A 112 11.54 -15.81 -15.85
C ALA A 112 11.70 -14.30 -15.61
N VAL A 113 10.70 -13.50 -16.00
CA VAL A 113 10.64 -12.05 -15.73
C VAL A 113 10.67 -11.78 -14.22
N ALA A 114 9.85 -12.47 -13.41
CA ALA A 114 9.84 -12.31 -11.96
C ALA A 114 11.19 -12.70 -11.30
N ARG A 115 11.88 -13.73 -11.79
CA ARG A 115 13.23 -14.09 -11.33
C ARG A 115 14.27 -13.03 -11.68
N ALA A 116 14.24 -12.50 -12.91
CA ALA A 116 15.13 -11.42 -13.33
C ALA A 116 14.86 -10.13 -12.54
N TYR A 117 13.59 -9.79 -12.34
CA TYR A 117 13.14 -8.62 -11.60
C TYR A 117 13.55 -8.69 -10.12
N ASN A 118 13.30 -9.81 -9.45
CA ASN A 118 13.70 -10.04 -8.06
C ASN A 118 15.23 -10.26 -7.87
N SER A 119 16.04 -10.12 -8.92
CA SER A 119 17.50 -10.22 -8.82
C SER A 119 18.14 -8.86 -8.46
N PRO A 120 19.38 -8.84 -7.94
CA PRO A 120 20.11 -7.59 -7.70
C PRO A 120 20.23 -6.69 -8.93
N VAL A 121 20.25 -7.29 -10.14
CA VAL A 121 20.33 -6.57 -11.42
C VAL A 121 18.97 -5.95 -11.82
N GLY A 122 17.85 -6.59 -11.46
CA GLY A 122 16.51 -6.17 -11.89
C GLY A 122 15.89 -5.06 -11.03
N LEU A 123 16.14 -5.08 -9.71
CA LEU A 123 15.56 -4.14 -8.75
C LEU A 123 16.57 -3.17 -8.11
N GLY A 124 17.88 -3.42 -8.29
CA GLY A 124 18.94 -2.64 -7.66
C GLY A 124 19.09 -2.90 -6.16
N ALA A 125 20.22 -2.47 -5.60
CA ALA A 125 20.63 -2.78 -4.23
C ALA A 125 19.95 -1.93 -3.12
N ALA A 126 18.91 -1.16 -3.45
CA ALA A 126 18.22 -0.31 -2.47
C ALA A 126 17.65 -1.14 -1.30
N ALA A 127 17.65 -0.57 -0.09
CA ALA A 127 17.38 -1.28 1.17
C ALA A 127 16.05 -2.08 1.22
N TYR A 128 15.10 -1.75 0.35
CA TYR A 128 13.81 -2.44 0.19
C TYR A 128 13.87 -3.79 -0.56
N HIS A 129 15.06 -4.25 -0.97
CA HIS A 129 15.21 -5.43 -1.85
C HIS A 129 16.21 -6.50 -1.35
N GLY A 130 17.18 -6.13 -0.49
CA GLY A 130 18.28 -7.02 -0.10
C GLY A 130 18.27 -7.52 1.36
N SER A 131 17.81 -6.70 2.31
CA SER A 131 17.88 -7.02 3.74
C SER A 131 16.49 -7.19 4.37
N ALA A 132 16.32 -8.26 5.16
CA ALA A 132 15.13 -8.44 5.99
C ALA A 132 15.11 -7.49 7.21
N THR A 133 16.25 -6.85 7.51
CA THR A 133 16.47 -5.95 8.63
C THR A 133 15.58 -4.70 8.56
N GLU A 134 15.08 -4.26 9.71
CA GLU A 134 14.32 -3.02 9.80
C GLU A 134 15.23 -1.79 9.68
N GLY A 135 14.94 -0.84 8.78
CA GLY A 135 15.81 0.33 8.59
C GLY A 135 15.17 1.55 7.92
N PRO A 136 15.87 2.71 7.87
CA PRO A 136 15.36 3.93 7.24
C PRO A 136 14.94 3.78 5.77
N ALA A 137 13.84 4.43 5.40
CA ALA A 137 13.33 4.50 4.04
C ALA A 137 13.82 5.78 3.32
N GLU A 138 14.64 5.66 2.27
CA GLU A 138 15.11 6.79 1.44
C GLU A 138 13.97 7.50 0.68
N SER A 139 12.95 6.74 0.28
CA SER A 139 11.76 7.27 -0.39
C SER A 139 10.54 7.28 0.54
N GLY A 140 9.71 8.32 0.44
CA GLY A 140 8.41 8.38 1.12
C GLY A 140 7.34 7.47 0.52
N LEU A 141 7.65 6.79 -0.59
CA LEU A 141 6.79 5.90 -1.37
C LEU A 141 7.62 4.71 -1.88
N PRO A 142 7.95 3.72 -1.03
CA PRO A 142 8.52 2.50 -1.57
C PRO A 142 7.42 1.78 -2.36
N ARG A 143 7.79 1.05 -3.42
CA ARG A 143 6.81 0.51 -4.39
C ARG A 143 6.12 -0.73 -3.81
N ASP A 144 4.79 -0.77 -3.91
CA ASP A 144 3.99 -1.84 -3.28
C ASP A 144 2.95 -1.36 -2.22
N HIS A 145 2.98 -0.08 -1.82
CA HIS A 145 2.71 0.27 -0.41
C HIS A 145 1.24 0.59 -0.04
N ALA A 146 0.79 0.10 1.13
CA ALA A 146 -0.28 0.64 2.02
C ALA A 146 -0.20 2.17 2.12
N SER A 147 -0.98 2.84 2.96
CA SER A 147 -0.65 4.25 3.30
C SER A 147 -0.16 4.35 4.73
N ARG A 148 0.98 3.75 5.09
CA ARG A 148 2.02 2.96 4.36
C ARG A 148 2.73 2.12 5.47
N ARG A 149 3.25 0.89 5.35
CA ARG A 149 2.95 -0.47 4.83
C ARG A 149 3.95 -1.43 5.54
N ALA A 150 3.77 -2.74 5.77
CA ALA A 150 4.95 -3.63 5.89
C ALA A 150 4.71 -5.15 5.82
N GLY A 151 5.61 -5.82 5.10
CA GLY A 151 5.84 -7.26 5.03
C GLY A 151 6.80 -7.54 3.87
N ARG A 152 7.81 -8.43 3.95
CA ARG A 152 8.30 -9.21 5.11
C ARG A 152 9.72 -8.81 5.59
N GLY A 153 10.33 -7.81 4.98
CA GLY A 153 11.42 -6.97 5.51
C GLY A 153 10.92 -5.52 5.61
N ARG A 154 11.47 -4.71 6.53
CA ARG A 154 10.79 -3.49 7.00
C ARG A 154 11.59 -2.23 6.71
N ALA A 155 11.01 -1.29 5.96
CA ALA A 155 11.54 0.06 5.86
C ALA A 155 10.73 1.00 6.77
N VAL A 156 11.32 2.05 7.32
CA VAL A 156 10.67 2.92 8.31
C VAL A 156 11.07 4.37 8.03
N ARG A 157 10.12 5.31 7.98
CA ARG A 157 10.45 6.74 7.92
C ARG A 157 9.97 7.46 9.18
N ARG A 158 10.93 7.82 10.05
CA ARG A 158 10.68 8.84 11.08
C ARG A 158 10.57 10.20 10.41
N VAL A 159 9.68 11.03 10.93
CA VAL A 159 9.60 12.46 10.61
C VAL A 159 10.09 13.17 11.86
N ASP A 160 11.11 14.01 11.73
CA ASP A 160 11.54 14.85 12.85
C ASP A 160 10.37 15.75 13.30
N PRO A 161 10.21 16.01 14.61
CA PRO A 161 9.25 17.01 15.05
C PRO A 161 9.57 18.34 14.36
N PRO A 162 8.55 19.17 14.04
CA PRO A 162 8.81 20.48 13.46
C PRO A 162 9.76 21.24 14.39
N ARG A 163 10.91 21.68 13.84
CA ARG A 163 11.83 22.54 14.58
C ARG A 163 11.02 23.72 15.10
N ARG A 164 10.96 23.89 16.43
CA ARG A 164 10.37 25.09 17.03
C ARG A 164 11.02 26.28 16.34
N GLY A 165 10.21 27.15 15.75
CA GLY A 165 10.71 28.34 15.07
C GLY A 165 11.61 29.11 16.02
N LEU A 166 12.75 29.57 15.51
CA LEU A 166 13.57 30.56 16.21
C LEU A 166 12.68 31.75 16.56
N GLY A 167 12.82 32.25 17.79
CA GLY A 167 11.89 33.23 18.34
C GLY A 167 11.85 34.51 17.50
N ALA A 168 10.66 35.06 17.33
CA ALA A 168 10.52 36.48 17.05
C ALA A 168 10.84 37.23 18.35
N GLU A 169 11.97 37.93 18.39
CA GLU A 169 12.13 39.05 19.33
C GLU A 169 11.27 40.23 18.84
N PRO A 170 10.68 41.02 19.76
CA PRO A 170 9.91 42.20 19.40
C PRO A 170 10.82 43.45 19.30
N ALA A 171 10.66 44.20 18.21
CA ALA A 171 11.03 45.60 18.06
C ALA A 171 10.10 46.27 17.05
#